data_AF-U9UPH1-F1
#
_entry.id   AF-U9UPH1-F1
#
_cell.length_a   1.000
_cell.length_b   1.000
_cell.length_c   1.000
_cell.angle_alpha   90.00
_cell.angle_beta   90.00
_cell.angle_gamma   90.00
#
_symmetry.space_group_name_H-M   'P 1'
#
loop_
_entity.id
_entity.type
_entity.pdbx_description
1 polymer ?
#
loop_
_entity_poly.entity_id
_entity_poly.type
_entity_poly.pdbx_seq_one_letter_code
_entity_poly.pdbx_strand_id
1 'polypeptide(L)'
;MPPKKSKVVSVYTRCNEYKDIFHVDNNILFCNYCNVSVEWKHKSVVDNHCKSQKHISNVRSQEESHNRTQQLTLSSTRAAAEAKKQLIEDLIEAFATADIPLEKTKLFT
;
A
#
# COMPACT_ATOMS: atom_id res chain seq x y z
N MET A 1 -25.65 37.84 -26.13
CA MET A 1 -25.35 36.63 -25.32
C MET A 1 -24.65 37.08 -24.05
N PRO A 2 -25.06 36.63 -22.86
CA PRO A 2 -24.30 36.91 -21.64
C PRO A 2 -22.94 36.18 -21.69
N PRO A 3 -21.87 36.74 -21.13
CA PRO A 3 -20.56 36.09 -21.13
C PRO A 3 -20.65 34.80 -20.30
N LYS A 4 -20.30 33.65 -20.91
CA LYS A 4 -20.13 32.39 -20.20
C LYS A 4 -19.03 32.59 -19.16
N LYS A 5 -19.38 32.54 -17.87
CA LYS A 5 -18.41 32.55 -16.77
C LYS A 5 -17.51 31.31 -16.93
N SER A 6 -16.25 31.52 -17.28
CA SER A 6 -15.24 30.46 -17.37
C SER A 6 -15.07 29.85 -15.97
N LYS A 7 -15.37 28.56 -15.81
CA LYS A 7 -15.07 27.86 -14.55
C LYS A 7 -13.55 27.87 -14.37
N VAL A 8 -13.08 28.48 -13.29
CA VAL A 8 -11.66 28.44 -12.90
C VAL A 8 -11.33 27.01 -12.50
N VAL A 9 -10.46 26.35 -13.28
CA VAL A 9 -9.98 25.00 -12.96
C VAL A 9 -8.86 25.12 -11.94
N SER A 10 -8.99 24.42 -10.81
CA SER A 10 -7.93 24.31 -9.80
C SER A 10 -7.42 22.86 -9.69
N VAL A 11 -6.31 22.67 -8.96
CA VAL A 11 -5.80 21.34 -8.62
C VAL A 11 -6.87 20.48 -7.92
N TYR A 12 -7.68 21.10 -7.05
CA TYR A 12 -8.79 20.45 -6.35
C TYR A 12 -9.93 20.08 -7.29
N THR A 13 -10.19 20.88 -8.34
CA THR A 13 -11.15 20.50 -9.39
C THR A 13 -10.74 19.19 -10.04
N ARG A 14 -9.46 19.04 -10.40
CA ARG A 14 -8.94 17.80 -10.99
C ARG A 14 -8.96 16.65 -10.00
N CYS A 15 -8.51 16.85 -8.77
CA CYS A 15 -8.57 15.82 -7.74
C CYS A 15 -9.99 15.28 -7.54
N ASN A 16 -11.01 16.15 -7.59
CA ASN A 16 -12.40 15.74 -7.44
C ASN A 16 -13.00 15.08 -8.71
N GLU A 17 -12.50 15.40 -9.90
CA GLU A 17 -12.90 14.73 -11.16
C GLU A 17 -12.44 13.26 -11.19
N TYR A 18 -11.30 12.95 -10.56
CA TYR A 18 -10.68 11.64 -10.54
C TYR A 18 -10.56 11.14 -9.10
N LYS A 19 -11.73 10.94 -8.47
CA LYS A 19 -11.82 10.46 -7.07
C LYS A 19 -11.02 9.18 -6.90
N ASP A 20 -10.40 9.05 -5.72
CA ASP A 20 -9.62 7.89 -5.28
C ASP A 20 -8.30 7.62 -6.05
N ILE A 21 -8.10 8.26 -7.20
CA ILE A 21 -6.87 8.14 -8.00
C ILE A 21 -5.79 9.13 -7.54
N PHE A 22 -6.19 10.34 -7.18
CA PHE A 22 -5.27 11.41 -6.80
C PHE A 22 -5.56 11.97 -5.42
N HIS A 23 -4.54 12.59 -4.83
CA HIS A 23 -4.65 13.51 -3.71
C HIS A 23 -3.90 14.81 -4.02
N VAL A 24 -4.16 15.84 -3.24
CA VAL A 24 -3.45 17.12 -3.33
C VAL A 24 -2.57 17.27 -2.10
N ASP A 25 -1.28 17.52 -2.32
CA ASP A 25 -0.35 17.97 -1.28
C ASP A 25 0.35 19.24 -1.77
N ASN A 26 0.35 20.30 -0.95
CA ASN A 26 1.00 21.58 -1.27
C ASN A 26 0.67 22.15 -2.68
N ASN A 27 -0.60 22.07 -3.09
CA ASN A 27 -1.10 22.45 -4.43
C ASN A 27 -0.54 21.63 -5.61
N ILE A 28 0.08 20.47 -5.33
CA ILE A 28 0.57 19.50 -6.31
C ILE A 28 -0.39 18.30 -6.32
N LEU A 29 -0.73 17.83 -7.52
CA LEU A 29 -1.57 16.64 -7.70
C LEU A 29 -0.69 15.40 -7.70
N PHE A 30 -0.91 14.48 -6.77
CA PHE A 30 -0.16 13.23 -6.65
C PHE A 30 -1.05 12.04 -6.96
N CYS A 31 -0.53 11.06 -7.70
CA CYS A 31 -1.23 9.80 -7.95
C CYS A 31 -0.97 8.82 -6.80
N ASN A 32 -2.05 8.27 -6.22
CA ASN A 32 -2.01 7.31 -5.11
C ASN A 32 -1.36 5.97 -5.51
N TYR A 33 -1.48 5.58 -6.78
CA TYR A 33 -0.97 4.31 -7.29
C TYR A 33 0.46 4.39 -7.83
N CYS A 34 0.83 5.54 -8.40
CA CYS A 34 2.14 5.74 -9.01
C CYS A 34 3.14 6.40 -8.06
N ASN A 35 2.67 7.04 -6.99
CA ASN A 35 3.46 7.85 -6.05
C ASN A 35 4.34 8.90 -6.76
N VAL A 36 3.76 9.57 -7.76
CA VAL A 36 4.41 10.65 -8.53
C VAL A 36 3.48 11.85 -8.66
N SER A 37 4.06 13.03 -8.80
CA SER A 37 3.33 14.25 -9.14
C SER A 37 2.88 14.23 -10.59
N VAL A 38 1.67 14.73 -10.87
CA VAL A 38 1.08 14.84 -12.20
C VAL A 38 0.67 16.29 -12.45
N GLU A 39 1.01 16.83 -13.61
CA GLU A 39 0.57 18.18 -13.97
C GLU A 39 -0.95 18.21 -14.18
N TRP A 40 -1.64 19.04 -13.40
CA TRP A 40 -3.11 19.09 -13.36
C TRP A 40 -3.72 20.11 -14.32
N LYS A 41 -2.92 21.08 -14.80
CA LYS A 41 -3.40 22.19 -15.64
C LYS A 41 -4.05 21.68 -16.93
N HIS A 42 -3.47 20.66 -17.54
CA HIS A 42 -3.94 20.08 -18.79
C HIS A 42 -4.64 18.75 -18.53
N LYS A 43 -5.94 18.68 -18.84
CA LYS A 43 -6.74 17.45 -18.66
C LYS A 43 -6.13 16.26 -19.40
N SER A 44 -5.59 16.49 -20.59
CA SER A 44 -4.95 15.45 -21.40
C SER A 44 -3.77 14.79 -20.70
N VAL A 45 -2.99 15.54 -19.91
CA VAL A 45 -1.86 14.99 -19.14
C VAL A 45 -2.37 14.05 -18.05
N VAL A 46 -3.41 14.46 -17.33
CA VAL A 46 -4.07 13.63 -16.30
C VAL A 46 -4.71 12.39 -16.92
N ASP A 47 -5.43 12.54 -18.04
CA ASP A 47 -6.04 11.41 -18.76
C ASP A 47 -4.98 10.42 -19.27
N ASN A 48 -3.89 10.93 -19.86
CA ASN A 48 -2.82 10.09 -20.37
C ASN A 48 -2.08 9.37 -19.25
N HIS A 49 -1.92 10.00 -18.08
CA HIS A 49 -1.39 9.34 -16.89
C HIS A 49 -2.25 8.14 -16.50
N CYS A 50 -3.56 8.33 -16.35
CA CYS A 50 -4.50 7.27 -15.95
C CYS A 50 -4.56 6.12 -16.99
N LYS A 51 -4.39 6.44 -18.28
CA LYS A 51 -4.38 5.44 -19.37
C LYS A 51 -3.02 4.76 -19.57
N SER A 52 -1.98 5.22 -18.89
CA SER A 52 -0.64 4.66 -19.06
C SER A 52 -0.58 3.22 -18.55
N GLN A 53 0.18 2.37 -19.25
CA GLN A 53 0.36 0.97 -18.83
C GLN A 53 0.94 0.85 -17.42
N LYS A 54 1.83 1.77 -17.05
CA LYS A 54 2.40 1.84 -15.70
C LYS A 54 1.32 2.05 -14.65
N HIS A 55 0.41 3.00 -14.87
CA HIS A 55 -0.69 3.26 -13.93
C HIS A 55 -1.61 2.04 -13.80
N ILE A 56 -2.06 1.48 -14.92
CA ILE A 56 -2.94 0.31 -14.95
C ILE A 56 -2.31 -0.88 -14.23
N SER A 57 -1.02 -1.13 -14.46
CA SER A 57 -0.27 -2.19 -13.77
C SER A 57 -0.22 -1.95 -12.26
N ASN A 58 0.07 -0.71 -11.83
CA ASN A 58 0.17 -0.39 -10.41
C ASN A 58 -1.17 -0.52 -9.68
N VAL A 59 -2.27 -0.09 -10.31
CA VAL A 59 -3.63 -0.28 -9.77
C VAL A 59 -3.89 -1.77 -9.54
N ARG A 60 -3.67 -2.60 -10.56
CA ARG A 60 -3.88 -4.05 -10.48
C ARG A 60 -3.03 -4.69 -9.37
N SER A 61 -1.75 -4.33 -9.28
CA SER A 61 -0.85 -4.86 -8.24
C SER A 61 -1.28 -4.46 -6.84
N GLN A 62 -1.74 -3.23 -6.64
CA GLN A 62 -2.27 -2.81 -5.33
C GLN A 62 -3.55 -3.55 -4.98
N GLU A 63 -4.51 -3.66 -5.90
CA GLU A 63 -5.75 -4.42 -5.69
C GLU A 63 -5.46 -5.89 -5.35
N GLU A 64 -4.53 -6.53 -6.06
CA GLU A 64 -4.11 -7.90 -5.77
C GLU A 64 -3.48 -8.01 -4.38
N SER A 65 -2.59 -7.09 -4.00
CA SER A 65 -1.97 -7.07 -2.68
C SER A 65 -2.98 -6.85 -1.55
N HIS A 66 -3.97 -5.98 -1.78
CA HIS A 66 -5.04 -5.71 -0.84
C HIS A 66 -5.95 -6.92 -0.68
N ASN A 67 -6.33 -7.56 -1.79
CA ASN A 67 -7.09 -8.81 -1.78
C ASN A 67 -6.33 -9.94 -1.10
N ARG A 68 -5.02 -10.10 -1.35
CA ARG A 68 -4.18 -11.11 -0.69
C ARG A 68 -4.12 -10.91 0.82
N THR A 69 -4.01 -9.66 1.28
CA THR A 69 -3.99 -9.33 2.71
C THR A 69 -5.35 -9.62 3.36
N GLN A 70 -6.45 -9.36 2.66
CA GLN A 70 -7.80 -9.69 3.12
C GLN A 70 -8.12 -11.20 3.04
N GLN A 71 -7.49 -11.93 2.12
CA GLN A 71 -7.68 -13.36 1.90
C GLN A 71 -6.70 -14.23 2.71
N LEU A 72 -6.24 -13.74 3.87
CA LEU A 72 -5.57 -14.60 4.85
C LEU A 72 -6.55 -15.70 5.27
N THR A 73 -6.35 -16.90 4.77
CA THR A 73 -7.22 -18.05 5.11
C THR A 73 -6.93 -18.53 6.53
N LEU A 74 -7.93 -19.10 7.21
CA LEU A 74 -7.74 -19.74 8.52
C LEU A 74 -6.59 -20.76 8.50
N SER A 75 -6.43 -21.50 7.40
CA SER A 75 -5.34 -22.46 7.20
C SER A 75 -3.96 -21.79 7.14
N SER A 76 -3.84 -20.63 6.50
CA SER A 76 -2.58 -19.88 6.42
C SER A 76 -2.17 -19.29 7.77
N THR A 77 -3.14 -18.73 8.51
CA THR A 77 -2.90 -18.21 9.87
C THR A 77 -2.52 -19.32 10.83
N ARG A 78 -3.19 -20.47 10.73
CA ARG A 78 -2.87 -21.66 11.50
C ARG A 78 -1.46 -22.17 11.16
N ALA A 79 -1.13 -22.39 9.89
CA ALA A 79 0.21 -22.81 9.49
C ALA A 79 1.33 -21.89 10.02
N ALA A 80 1.11 -20.56 10.04
CA ALA A 80 2.06 -19.61 10.62
C ALA A 80 2.17 -19.72 12.15
N ALA A 81 1.07 -20.02 12.85
CA ALA A 81 1.06 -20.26 14.30
C ALA A 81 1.78 -21.58 14.65
N GLU A 82 1.49 -22.67 13.93
CA GLU A 82 2.20 -23.94 14.06
C GLU A 82 3.70 -23.77 13.82
N ALA A 83 4.11 -23.05 12.77
CA ALA A 83 5.53 -22.79 12.50
C ALA A 83 6.22 -22.02 13.63
N LYS A 84 5.57 -20.99 14.19
CA LYS A 84 6.10 -20.27 15.36
C LYS A 84 6.23 -21.16 16.59
N LYS A 85 5.24 -22.03 16.83
CA LYS A 85 5.27 -22.99 17.93
C LYS A 85 6.46 -23.94 17.78
N GLN A 86 6.65 -24.51 16.58
CA GLN A 86 7.77 -25.42 16.31
C GLN A 86 9.12 -24.74 16.55
N LEU A 87 9.31 -23.51 16.07
CA LEU A 87 10.56 -22.76 16.29
C LEU A 87 10.85 -22.51 17.77
N ILE A 88 9.80 -22.27 18.59
CA ILE A 88 9.97 -22.09 20.03
C ILE A 88 10.36 -23.42 20.70
N GLU A 89 9.73 -24.53 20.30
CA GLU A 89 10.06 -25.87 20.81
C GLU A 89 11.50 -26.26 20.46
N ASP A 90 11.91 -26.09 19.20
CA ASP A 90 13.27 -26.36 18.73
C ASP A 90 14.32 -25.51 19.48
N LEU A 91 13.99 -24.25 19.76
CA LEU A 91 14.88 -23.35 20.49
C LEU A 91 15.04 -23.78 21.96
N ILE A 92 13.95 -24.17 22.63
CA ILE A 92 13.99 -24.65 24.02
C ILE A 92 14.80 -25.95 24.10
N GLU A 93 14.60 -26.87 23.16
CA GLU A 93 15.35 -28.13 23.08
C GLU A 93 16.85 -27.90 22.88
N ALA A 94 17.22 -26.97 22.00
CA ALA A 94 18.61 -26.60 21.77
C ALA A 94 19.28 -26.04 23.04
N PHE A 95 18.58 -25.17 23.78
CA PHE A 95 19.08 -24.64 25.06
C PHE A 95 19.21 -25.73 26.13
N ALA A 96 18.23 -26.62 26.24
CA ALA A 96 18.26 -27.74 27.18
C ALA A 96 19.43 -28.70 26.88
N THR A 97 19.65 -29.02 25.61
CA THR A 97 20.75 -29.90 25.16
C THR A 97 22.12 -29.28 25.44
N ALA A 98 22.24 -27.96 25.33
CA ALA A 98 23.47 -27.23 25.59
C ALA A 98 23.70 -26.92 27.09
N ASP A 99 22.81 -27.36 27.99
CA ASP A 99 22.81 -27.02 29.41
C ASP A 99 22.85 -25.50 29.67
N ILE A 100 22.17 -24.72 28.81
CA ILE A 100 22.13 -23.26 28.89
C ILE A 100 20.86 -22.85 29.63
N PRO A 101 20.96 -22.24 30.82
CA PRO A 101 19.79 -21.74 31.54
C PRO A 101 19.14 -20.58 30.78
N LEU A 102 17.83 -20.66 30.52
CA LEU A 102 17.08 -19.63 29.79
C LEU A 102 17.17 -18.25 30.47
N GLU A 103 17.25 -18.22 31.80
CA GLU A 103 17.43 -17.01 32.63
C GLU A 103 18.73 -16.23 32.34
N LYS A 104 19.71 -16.85 31.68
CA LYS A 104 20.98 -16.22 31.29
C LYS A 104 20.93 -15.62 29.88
N THR A 105 19.86 -15.87 29.12
CA THR A 105 19.70 -15.36 27.76
C THR A 105 19.05 -13.97 27.79
N LYS A 106 19.71 -12.98 27.20
CA LYS A 106 19.20 -11.58 27.13
C LYS A 106 18.04 -11.39 26.15
N LEU A 107 17.48 -12.46 25.61
CA LEU A 107 16.46 -12.40 24.55
C LEU A 107 15.04 -12.12 25.08
N PHE A 108 14.81 -12.25 26.40
CA PHE A 108 13.49 -12.15 27.04
C PHE A 108 13.34 -10.91 27.94
N THR A 109 14.23 -9.92 27.83
CA THR A 109 14.12 -8.60 28.49
C THR A 109 14.01 -7.51 27.45
#